data_AF-A0A7C1JFR2-F1
#
_entry.id   AF-A0A7C1JFR2-F1
#
_cell.length_a   1.000
_cell.length_b   1.000
_cell.length_c   1.000
_cell.angle_alpha   90.00
_cell.angle_beta   90.00
_cell.angle_gamma   90.00
#
_symmetry.space_group_name_H-M   'P 1'
#
loop_
_entity.id
_entity.type
_entity.pdbx_description
1 polymer ?
#
loop_
_entity_poly.entity_id
_entity_poly.type
_entity_poly.pdbx_seq_one_letter_code
_entity_poly.pdbx_strand_id
1 'polypeptide(L)'
;MTWVRTHYFGKYAGRVNDNNDPLGKGRLKVEVPDVFGAGVAVWAMPCVPYAGADVGFKSFPEAGTNVWVEFEKGDISYPIWTGFFWGDGEMPSEAGTDGNVKLWKTGAISIKIDDSAGTIVIETTGGAKLTLAADIVGEVGASTLTVDTSGITADAGGKIEVTSVTVSVNSGALTVA
;
A
#
# COMPACT_ATOMS: atom_id res chain seq x y z
N MET A 1 -13.81 36.73 26.57
CA MET A 1 -13.22 35.92 25.50
C MET A 1 -12.75 34.61 26.13
N THR A 2 -13.63 33.61 26.22
CA THR A 2 -13.44 32.40 27.05
C THR A 2 -13.41 31.14 26.17
N TRP A 3 -12.75 31.22 25.01
CA TRP A 3 -12.83 30.21 23.94
C TRP A 3 -11.69 29.17 23.94
N VAL A 4 -10.71 29.27 24.85
CA VAL A 4 -9.41 28.60 24.67
C VAL A 4 -9.18 27.36 25.55
N ARG A 5 -10.09 26.99 26.47
CA ARG A 5 -9.84 25.87 27.41
C ARG A 5 -10.45 24.52 27.05
N THR A 6 -11.24 24.41 25.98
CA THR A 6 -11.98 23.18 25.66
C THR A 6 -11.79 22.69 24.22
N HIS A 7 -10.98 23.37 23.42
CA HIS A 7 -10.75 22.99 22.01
C HIS A 7 -9.33 22.47 21.80
N TYR A 8 -9.24 21.38 21.04
CA TYR A 8 -8.04 20.59 20.79
C TYR A 8 -7.67 20.73 19.31
N PHE A 9 -6.90 21.75 18.96
CA PHE A 9 -6.55 22.08 17.56
C PHE A 9 -5.28 21.38 17.05
N GLY A 10 -4.61 20.59 17.89
CA GLY A 10 -3.39 19.86 17.51
C GLY A 10 -3.67 18.50 16.86
N LYS A 11 -2.58 17.82 16.48
CA LYS A 11 -2.58 16.39 16.19
C LYS A 11 -2.26 15.62 17.47
N TYR A 12 -3.00 14.55 17.71
CA TYR A 12 -2.84 13.69 18.89
C TYR A 12 -2.50 12.28 18.44
N ALA A 13 -1.47 11.71 19.06
CA ALA A 13 -1.05 10.36 18.78
C ALA A 13 -2.08 9.39 19.39
N GLY A 14 -2.51 8.43 18.58
CA GLY A 14 -3.41 7.38 19.01
C GLY A 14 -3.04 6.05 18.40
N ARG A 15 -3.85 5.05 18.72
CA ARG A 15 -3.70 3.69 18.21
C ARG A 15 -5.03 3.16 17.72
N VAL A 16 -5.02 2.47 16.58
CA VAL A 16 -6.22 1.81 16.06
C VAL A 16 -6.55 0.62 16.97
N ASN A 17 -7.77 0.61 17.51
CA ASN A 17 -8.29 -0.52 18.27
C ASN A 17 -9.12 -1.46 17.39
N ASP A 18 -9.92 -0.90 16.47
CA ASP A 18 -10.79 -1.67 15.56
C ASP A 18 -11.01 -0.90 14.25
N ASN A 19 -11.05 -1.61 13.13
CA ASN A 19 -11.30 -1.08 11.79
C ASN A 19 -12.61 -1.59 11.16
N ASN A 20 -13.38 -2.42 11.88
CA ASN A 20 -14.65 -2.96 11.40
C ASN A 20 -15.81 -1.99 11.68
N ASP A 21 -15.93 -0.95 10.84
CA ASP A 21 -16.97 0.07 10.98
C ASP A 21 -18.38 -0.47 10.65
N PRO A 22 -19.30 -0.59 11.62
CA PRO A 22 -20.64 -1.11 11.38
C PRO A 22 -21.51 -0.20 10.51
N LEU A 23 -21.12 1.07 10.31
CA LEU A 23 -21.83 2.01 9.45
C LEU A 23 -21.25 2.09 8.03
N GLY A 24 -20.15 1.38 7.74
CA GLY A 24 -19.53 1.36 6.42
C GLY A 24 -19.01 2.73 5.94
N LYS A 25 -18.72 3.66 6.86
CA LYS A 25 -18.26 5.03 6.54
C LYS A 25 -16.74 5.16 6.49
N GLY A 26 -16.00 4.07 6.73
CA GLY A 26 -14.54 4.10 6.83
C GLY A 26 -14.03 4.70 8.13
N ARG A 27 -14.84 4.64 9.20
CA ARG A 27 -14.40 5.08 10.53
C ARG A 27 -13.40 4.09 11.12
N LEU A 28 -12.48 4.59 11.92
CA LEU A 28 -11.61 3.77 12.75
C LEU A 28 -11.97 3.96 14.21
N LYS A 29 -12.03 2.88 14.98
CA LYS A 29 -12.12 2.95 16.42
C LYS A 29 -10.71 3.15 16.96
N VAL A 30 -10.45 4.31 17.53
CA VAL A 30 -9.11 4.75 17.94
C VAL A 30 -9.07 5.05 19.43
N GLU A 31 -7.95 4.73 20.06
CA GLU A 31 -7.61 5.15 21.41
C GLU A 31 -6.65 6.33 21.35
N VAL A 32 -6.96 7.41 22.06
CA VAL A 32 -6.12 8.62 22.14
C VAL A 32 -5.96 8.98 23.63
N PRO A 33 -4.99 8.37 24.33
CA PRO A 33 -4.87 8.47 25.79
C PRO A 33 -4.75 9.92 26.28
N ASP A 34 -4.04 10.77 25.54
CA ASP A 34 -3.81 12.18 25.91
C ASP A 34 -5.08 13.05 25.85
N VAL A 35 -6.15 12.58 25.20
CA VAL A 35 -7.41 13.33 25.04
C VAL A 35 -8.55 12.66 25.79
N PHE A 36 -8.73 11.34 25.64
CA PHE A 36 -9.87 10.61 26.18
C PHE A 36 -9.55 9.81 27.45
N GLY A 37 -8.27 9.70 27.82
CA GLY A 37 -7.80 8.79 28.86
C GLY A 37 -7.53 7.38 28.32
N ALA A 38 -6.69 6.64 29.05
CA ALA A 38 -6.29 5.29 28.67
C ALA A 38 -7.48 4.32 28.65
N GLY A 39 -7.53 3.44 27.63
CA GLY A 39 -8.59 2.44 27.47
C GLY A 39 -9.93 2.96 26.94
N VAL A 40 -10.01 4.25 26.60
CA VAL A 40 -11.20 4.84 25.98
C VAL A 40 -11.02 4.89 24.46
N ALA A 41 -11.77 4.03 23.77
CA ALA A 41 -11.77 3.95 22.31
C ALA A 41 -13.02 4.59 21.71
N VAL A 42 -12.85 5.51 20.76
CA VAL A 42 -13.92 6.25 20.09
C VAL A 42 -13.87 6.08 18.57
N TRP A 43 -15.00 6.24 17.89
CA TRP A 43 -15.05 6.19 16.43
C TRP A 43 -14.63 7.52 15.82
N ALA A 44 -13.55 7.53 15.05
CA ALA A 44 -13.06 8.68 14.31
C ALA A 44 -13.45 8.62 12.83
N MET A 45 -13.88 9.75 12.27
CA MET A 45 -14.20 9.90 10.85
C MET A 45 -12.93 9.94 9.97
N PRO A 46 -12.99 9.41 8.74
CA PRO A 46 -11.83 9.43 7.85
C PRO A 46 -11.52 10.80 7.27
N CYS A 47 -10.24 11.18 7.30
CA CYS A 47 -9.66 12.21 6.45
C CYS A 47 -8.69 11.52 5.47
N VAL A 48 -9.25 11.00 4.37
CA VAL A 48 -8.50 10.27 3.34
C VAL A 48 -8.05 11.18 2.19
N PRO A 49 -6.99 10.82 1.44
CA PRO A 49 -6.51 11.61 0.31
C PRO A 49 -7.53 11.80 -0.82
N TYR A 50 -8.46 10.84 -0.98
CA TYR A 50 -9.49 10.89 -2.01
C TYR A 50 -10.75 10.15 -1.54
N ALA A 51 -11.91 10.78 -1.64
CA ALA A 51 -13.21 10.20 -1.34
C ALA A 51 -14.30 10.85 -2.19
N GLY A 52 -15.28 10.05 -2.63
CA GLY A 52 -16.46 10.49 -3.37
C GLY A 52 -17.48 9.36 -3.48
N ALA A 53 -18.56 9.59 -4.24
CA ALA A 53 -19.52 8.53 -4.53
C ALA A 53 -18.86 7.44 -5.40
N ASP A 54 -18.77 6.22 -4.86
CA ASP A 54 -18.17 5.04 -5.52
C ASP A 54 -16.70 5.22 -5.98
N VAL A 55 -15.98 6.15 -5.38
CA VAL A 55 -14.56 6.43 -5.67
C VAL A 55 -13.82 6.78 -4.38
N GLY A 56 -12.52 6.47 -4.30
CA GLY A 56 -11.69 6.91 -3.18
C GLY A 56 -10.39 6.15 -3.00
N PHE A 57 -9.62 6.56 -2.00
CA PHE A 57 -8.40 5.91 -1.55
C PHE A 57 -8.65 5.15 -0.25
N LYS A 58 -8.85 3.83 -0.35
CA LYS A 58 -9.13 2.96 0.80
C LYS A 58 -7.93 2.05 1.11
N SER A 59 -7.11 2.48 2.06
CA SER A 59 -5.97 1.71 2.58
C SER A 59 -6.01 1.74 4.11
N PHE A 60 -6.95 0.98 4.70
CA PHE A 60 -7.14 0.96 6.15
C PHE A 60 -6.12 0.04 6.82
N PRO A 61 -5.53 0.46 7.95
CA PRO A 61 -4.52 -0.32 8.64
C PRO A 61 -5.15 -1.45 9.47
N GLU A 62 -4.29 -2.29 10.02
CA GLU A 62 -4.66 -3.30 11.00
C GLU A 62 -4.87 -2.67 12.39
N ALA A 63 -5.53 -3.42 13.27
CA ALA A 63 -5.59 -3.05 14.69
C ALA A 63 -4.16 -3.02 15.26
N GLY A 64 -3.89 -2.03 16.11
CA GLY A 64 -2.58 -1.80 16.70
C GLY A 64 -1.70 -0.80 15.93
N THR A 65 -2.10 -0.33 14.75
CA THR A 65 -1.35 0.69 14.00
C THR A 65 -1.45 2.06 14.68
N ASN A 66 -0.35 2.81 14.66
CA ASN A 66 -0.28 4.16 15.19
C ASN A 66 -0.92 5.17 14.22
N VAL A 67 -1.77 6.05 14.75
CA VAL A 67 -2.63 6.96 13.97
C VAL A 67 -2.59 8.38 14.53
N TRP A 68 -2.59 9.37 13.64
CA TRP A 68 -2.80 10.77 14.00
C TRP A 68 -4.28 11.10 14.02
N VAL A 69 -4.75 11.62 15.16
CA VAL A 69 -6.13 12.04 15.38
C VAL A 69 -6.21 13.55 15.53
N GLU A 70 -7.19 14.15 14.88
CA GLU A 70 -7.60 15.54 15.05
C GLU A 70 -9.09 15.59 15.38
N PHE A 71 -9.64 16.79 15.53
CA PHE A 71 -11.02 17.00 15.93
C PHE A 71 -11.65 18.09 15.06
N GLU A 72 -12.87 17.87 14.57
CA GLU A 72 -13.57 18.89 13.77
C GLU A 72 -13.70 20.17 14.58
N LYS A 73 -13.09 21.26 14.11
CA LYS A 73 -13.06 22.56 14.79
C LYS A 73 -12.51 22.49 16.23
N GLY A 74 -11.72 21.46 16.54
CA GLY A 74 -11.16 21.21 17.86
C GLY A 74 -12.13 20.59 18.88
N ASP A 75 -13.34 20.18 18.48
CA ASP A 75 -14.31 19.56 19.37
C ASP A 75 -14.08 18.04 19.46
N ILE A 76 -13.70 17.57 20.65
CA ILE A 76 -13.37 16.16 20.92
C ILE A 76 -14.55 15.20 20.66
N SER A 77 -15.77 15.72 20.55
CA SER A 77 -16.97 14.94 20.20
C SER A 77 -16.97 14.50 18.74
N TYR A 78 -16.14 15.13 17.89
CA TYR A 78 -16.04 14.89 16.45
C TYR A 78 -14.60 14.53 16.04
N PRO A 79 -14.08 13.37 16.48
CA PRO A 79 -12.74 12.93 16.11
C PRO A 79 -12.63 12.59 14.62
N ILE A 80 -11.49 12.93 14.02
CA ILE A 80 -11.09 12.56 12.66
C ILE A 80 -9.72 11.88 12.70
N TRP A 81 -9.54 10.80 11.93
CA TRP A 81 -8.21 10.21 11.72
C TRP A 81 -7.62 10.77 10.44
N THR A 82 -6.35 11.19 10.48
CA THR A 82 -5.72 11.98 9.41
C THR A 82 -4.48 11.34 8.79
N GLY A 83 -4.08 10.18 9.26
CA GLY A 83 -2.94 9.43 8.73
C GLY A 83 -2.30 8.53 9.78
N PHE A 84 -1.29 7.78 9.36
CA PHE A 84 -0.57 6.83 10.20
C PHE A 84 0.90 7.22 10.31
N PHE A 85 1.58 6.66 11.30
CA PHE A 85 3.01 6.83 11.46
C PHE A 85 3.65 5.52 11.91
N TRP A 86 4.92 5.33 11.61
CA TRP A 86 5.68 4.18 12.05
C TRP A 86 6.13 4.37 13.50
N GLY A 87 5.96 3.33 14.31
CA GLY A 87 6.71 3.16 15.54
C GLY A 87 8.14 2.67 15.28
N ASP A 88 8.88 2.44 16.35
CA ASP A 88 10.26 1.98 16.29
C ASP A 88 10.36 0.63 15.55
N GLY A 89 11.10 0.62 14.44
CA GLY A 89 11.31 -0.57 13.62
C GLY A 89 10.14 -0.99 12.73
N GLU A 90 9.04 -0.22 12.70
CA GLU A 90 7.86 -0.57 11.87
C GLU A 90 7.97 -0.10 10.41
N MET A 91 8.89 0.81 10.10
CA MET A 91 9.10 1.27 8.72
C MET A 91 9.68 0.12 7.87
N PRO A 92 9.08 -0.22 6.71
CA PRO A 92 9.60 -1.29 5.87
C PRO A 92 11.05 -1.04 5.46
N SER A 93 11.94 -2.00 5.75
CA SER A 93 13.37 -1.87 5.45
C SER A 93 13.64 -1.72 3.95
N GLU A 94 12.76 -2.22 3.09
CA GLU A 94 12.88 -2.11 1.63
C GLU A 94 12.68 -0.68 1.12
N ALA A 95 12.10 0.21 1.93
CA ALA A 95 12.04 1.63 1.60
C ALA A 95 13.43 2.30 1.67
N GLY A 96 14.39 1.68 2.36
CA GLY A 96 15.69 2.28 2.60
C GLY A 96 15.61 3.56 3.43
N THR A 97 16.71 4.29 3.48
CA THR A 97 16.79 5.59 4.18
C THR A 97 17.00 6.77 3.23
N ASP A 98 17.15 6.50 1.93
CA ASP A 98 17.30 7.54 0.91
C ASP A 98 15.94 7.95 0.33
N GLY A 99 15.95 8.99 -0.51
CA GLY A 99 14.74 9.49 -1.17
C GLY A 99 14.46 8.81 -2.52
N ASN A 100 15.17 7.74 -2.89
CA ASN A 100 15.07 7.14 -4.22
C ASN A 100 13.91 6.16 -4.32
N VAL A 101 13.57 5.50 -3.21
CA VAL A 101 12.50 4.50 -3.17
C VAL A 101 11.17 5.12 -2.72
N LYS A 102 10.09 4.80 -3.44
CA LYS A 102 8.70 5.09 -3.06
C LYS A 102 7.98 3.77 -2.95
N LEU A 103 7.51 3.46 -1.74
CA LEU A 103 6.97 2.14 -1.42
C LEU A 103 5.58 2.26 -0.82
N TRP A 104 4.65 1.51 -1.39
CA TRP A 104 3.41 1.13 -0.72
C TRP A 104 3.46 -0.38 -0.44
N LYS A 105 3.27 -0.77 0.81
CA LYS A 105 3.38 -2.17 1.24
C LYS A 105 2.27 -2.51 2.22
N THR A 106 1.70 -3.70 2.01
CA THR A 106 0.71 -4.35 2.89
C THR A 106 1.27 -5.69 3.37
N GLY A 107 0.55 -6.40 4.23
CA GLY A 107 0.95 -7.74 4.67
C GLY A 107 1.09 -8.77 3.54
N ALA A 108 0.48 -8.54 2.37
CA ALA A 108 0.45 -9.50 1.27
C ALA A 108 1.02 -9.00 -0.06
N ILE A 109 1.07 -7.68 -0.29
CA ILE A 109 1.38 -7.06 -1.58
C ILE A 109 2.27 -5.83 -1.37
N SER A 110 3.23 -5.61 -2.26
CA SER A 110 4.01 -4.38 -2.35
C SER A 110 3.99 -3.78 -3.76
N ILE A 111 4.09 -2.45 -3.82
CA ILE A 111 4.35 -1.67 -5.03
C ILE A 111 5.54 -0.78 -4.71
N LYS A 112 6.66 -1.00 -5.39
CA LYS A 112 7.93 -0.28 -5.20
C LYS A 112 8.30 0.46 -6.48
N ILE A 113 8.58 1.75 -6.35
CA ILE A 113 9.20 2.57 -7.39
C ILE A 113 10.61 2.90 -6.91
N ASP A 114 11.61 2.65 -7.75
CA ASP A 114 13.01 2.92 -7.46
C ASP A 114 13.58 3.83 -8.56
N ASP A 115 13.73 5.12 -8.26
CA ASP A 115 14.22 6.11 -9.22
C ASP A 115 15.70 5.93 -9.53
N SER A 116 16.48 5.31 -8.63
CA SER A 116 17.90 5.08 -8.85
C SER A 116 18.13 3.94 -9.85
N ALA A 117 17.29 2.91 -9.78
CA ALA A 117 17.31 1.78 -10.71
C ALA A 117 16.46 2.04 -11.96
N GLY A 118 15.56 3.03 -11.94
CA GLY A 118 14.59 3.28 -13.01
C GLY A 118 13.57 2.15 -13.13
N THR A 119 13.10 1.60 -12.00
CA THR A 119 12.21 0.42 -11.99
C THR A 119 10.92 0.63 -11.22
N ILE A 120 9.88 -0.08 -11.63
CA ILE A 120 8.64 -0.27 -10.87
C ILE A 120 8.43 -1.78 -10.66
N VAL A 121 8.24 -2.21 -9.41
CA VAL A 121 8.03 -3.61 -9.05
C VAL A 121 6.72 -3.76 -8.29
N ILE A 122 5.89 -4.69 -8.72
CA ILE A 122 4.71 -5.15 -7.99
C ILE A 122 4.96 -6.59 -7.58
N GLU A 123 4.87 -6.88 -6.28
CA GLU A 123 5.15 -8.20 -5.75
C GLU A 123 4.06 -8.66 -4.79
N THR A 124 3.76 -9.95 -4.83
CA THR A 124 2.83 -10.61 -3.92
C THR A 124 3.57 -11.65 -3.09
N THR A 125 3.15 -11.83 -1.85
CA THR A 125 3.64 -12.90 -0.97
C THR A 125 3.37 -14.31 -1.52
N GLY A 126 2.46 -14.45 -2.49
CA GLY A 126 2.24 -15.68 -3.26
C GLY A 126 3.34 -15.98 -4.28
N GLY A 127 4.36 -15.14 -4.42
CA GLY A 127 5.52 -15.34 -5.29
C GLY A 127 5.34 -14.83 -6.73
N ALA A 128 4.21 -14.19 -7.04
CA ALA A 128 4.03 -13.49 -8.30
C ALA A 128 4.67 -12.09 -8.23
N LYS A 129 5.45 -11.75 -9.25
CA LYS A 129 6.17 -10.48 -9.38
C LYS A 129 6.06 -9.93 -10.79
N LEU A 130 5.90 -8.61 -10.90
CA LEU A 130 5.93 -7.87 -12.16
C LEU A 130 6.94 -6.74 -12.04
N THR A 131 7.90 -6.69 -12.94
CA THR A 131 8.95 -5.67 -13.00
C THR A 131 8.82 -4.89 -14.31
N LEU A 132 8.77 -3.56 -14.22
CA LEU A 132 8.87 -2.64 -15.34
C LEU A 132 10.23 -1.93 -15.21
N ALA A 133 11.07 -2.10 -16.22
CA ALA A 133 12.39 -1.49 -16.35
C ALA A 133 12.63 -1.14 -17.84
N ALA A 134 13.81 -1.45 -18.38
CA ALA A 134 14.05 -1.41 -19.82
C ALA A 134 13.22 -2.46 -20.59
N ASP A 135 12.88 -3.54 -19.91
CA ASP A 135 11.96 -4.61 -20.30
C ASP A 135 10.79 -4.70 -19.32
N ILE A 136 9.79 -5.52 -19.67
CA ILE A 136 8.67 -5.87 -18.79
C ILE A 136 8.79 -7.35 -18.49
N VAL A 137 8.92 -7.71 -17.21
CA VAL A 137 9.12 -9.09 -16.78
C VAL A 137 8.07 -9.49 -15.74
N GLY A 138 7.23 -10.47 -16.06
CA GLY A 138 6.38 -11.17 -15.11
C GLY A 138 7.03 -12.48 -14.66
N GLU A 139 7.00 -12.78 -13.37
CA GLU A 139 7.64 -13.95 -12.75
C GLU A 139 6.68 -14.64 -11.79
N VAL A 140 6.62 -15.98 -11.84
CA VAL A 140 5.94 -16.83 -10.84
C VAL A 140 6.79 -18.08 -10.63
N GLY A 141 7.49 -18.15 -9.49
CA GLY A 141 8.46 -19.23 -9.25
C GLY A 141 9.58 -19.20 -10.29
N ALA A 142 9.77 -20.30 -11.02
CA ALA A 142 10.75 -20.37 -12.11
C ALA A 142 10.19 -19.94 -13.48
N SER A 143 8.88 -19.66 -13.57
CA SER A 143 8.24 -19.27 -14.83
C SER A 143 8.35 -17.77 -15.06
N THR A 144 8.64 -17.35 -16.30
CA THR A 144 8.81 -15.95 -16.69
C THR A 144 8.05 -15.61 -17.96
N LEU A 145 7.63 -14.35 -18.06
CA LEU A 145 7.14 -13.71 -19.27
C LEU A 145 7.88 -12.40 -19.44
N THR A 146 8.70 -12.29 -20.49
CA THR A 146 9.52 -11.12 -20.79
C THR A 146 9.04 -10.47 -22.09
N VAL A 147 8.89 -9.15 -22.05
CA VAL A 147 8.67 -8.30 -23.24
C VAL A 147 9.79 -7.29 -23.30
N ASP A 148 10.54 -7.30 -24.40
CA ASP A 148 11.64 -6.37 -24.64
C ASP A 148 11.63 -5.89 -26.11
N THR A 149 12.70 -5.20 -26.52
CA THR A 149 12.85 -4.70 -27.89
C THR A 149 13.13 -5.80 -28.93
N SER A 150 13.53 -6.99 -28.48
CA SER A 150 13.80 -8.16 -29.32
C SER A 150 12.54 -9.00 -29.55
N GLY A 151 11.57 -8.93 -28.64
CA GLY A 151 10.26 -9.55 -28.80
C GLY A 151 9.62 -9.97 -27.47
N ILE A 152 8.94 -11.12 -27.50
CA ILE A 152 8.21 -11.68 -26.36
C ILE A 152 8.73 -13.09 -26.10
N THR A 153 9.08 -13.37 -24.85
CA THR A 153 9.52 -14.70 -24.40
C THR A 153 8.66 -15.16 -23.24
N ALA A 154 8.07 -16.36 -23.34
CA ALA A 154 7.45 -17.06 -22.22
C ALA A 154 8.24 -18.34 -21.93
N ASP A 155 8.67 -18.53 -20.68
CA ASP A 155 9.42 -19.71 -20.24
C ASP A 155 8.80 -20.27 -18.96
N ALA A 156 8.41 -21.54 -18.99
CA ALA A 156 7.93 -22.28 -17.82
C ALA A 156 8.47 -23.73 -17.81
N GLY A 157 9.68 -23.92 -18.35
CA GLY A 157 10.21 -25.26 -18.68
C GLY A 157 9.84 -25.75 -20.08
N GLY A 158 8.88 -25.08 -20.73
CA GLY A 158 8.74 -25.01 -22.18
C GLY A 158 8.86 -23.54 -22.59
N LYS A 159 9.53 -23.29 -23.71
CA LYS A 159 9.90 -21.93 -24.16
C LYS A 159 9.13 -21.55 -25.42
N ILE A 160 8.52 -20.37 -25.42
CA ILE A 160 7.94 -19.75 -26.62
C ILE A 160 8.60 -18.39 -26.80
N GLU A 161 9.15 -18.14 -27.99
CA GLU A 161 9.81 -16.89 -28.35
C GLU A 161 9.17 -16.34 -29.63
N VAL A 162 8.71 -15.10 -29.56
CA VAL A 162 8.14 -14.37 -30.70
C VAL A 162 9.02 -13.16 -30.96
N THR A 163 9.63 -13.10 -32.13
CA THR A 163 10.41 -11.96 -32.61
C THR A 163 9.69 -11.27 -33.77
N SER A 164 10.30 -10.24 -34.34
CA SER A 164 9.78 -9.57 -35.55
C SER A 164 9.73 -10.48 -36.79
N VAL A 165 10.46 -11.59 -36.80
CA VAL A 165 10.66 -12.45 -37.97
C VAL A 165 10.24 -13.90 -37.75
N THR A 166 10.26 -14.38 -36.51
CA THR A 166 10.08 -15.80 -36.20
C THR A 166 9.24 -16.03 -34.97
N VAL A 167 8.50 -17.14 -34.96
CA VAL A 167 7.96 -17.76 -33.76
C VAL A 167 8.70 -19.07 -33.54
N SER A 168 9.37 -19.21 -32.40
CA SER A 168 10.10 -20.41 -31.99
C SER A 168 9.41 -21.05 -30.79
N VAL A 169 9.18 -22.35 -30.84
CA VAL A 169 8.64 -23.15 -29.74
C VAL A 169 9.67 -24.21 -29.38
N ASN A 170 10.06 -24.26 -28.10
CA ASN A 170 11.06 -25.19 -27.56
C ASN A 170 12.32 -25.25 -28.44
N SER A 171 12.85 -24.08 -28.81
CA SER A 171 14.03 -23.97 -29.67
C SER A 171 13.88 -24.66 -31.04
N GLY A 172 12.69 -24.55 -31.65
CA GLY A 172 12.40 -25.09 -32.98
C GLY A 172 11.82 -26.50 -32.99
N ALA A 173 11.49 -27.07 -31.83
CA ALA A 173 10.97 -28.43 -31.68
C ALA A 173 9.46 -28.59 -31.98
N LEU A 174 8.82 -27.65 -32.69
CA LEU A 174 7.37 -27.69 -32.92
C LEU A 174 6.94 -29.00 -33.62
N THR A 175 6.30 -29.88 -32.85
CA THR A 175 5.51 -31.02 -33.33
C THR A 175 4.03 -30.62 -33.36
N VAL A 176 3.46 -30.49 -34.56
CA VAL A 176 2.00 -30.47 -34.74
C VAL A 176 1.55 -31.91 -34.88
N ALA A 177 0.78 -32.41 -33.92
CA ALA A 177 0.10 -33.72 -33.99
C ALA A 177 -1.41 -33.50 -33.95
#